data_AF-X1EH29-F1
#
_entry.id   AF-X1EH29-F1
#
_cell.length_a   1.000
_cell.length_b   1.000
_cell.length_c   1.000
_cell.angle_alpha   90.00
_cell.angle_beta   90.00
_cell.angle_gamma   90.00
#
_symmetry.space_group_name_H-M   'P 1'
#
loop_
_entity.id
_entity.type
_entity.pdbx_description
1 polymer ?
#
loop_
_entity_poly.entity_id
_entity_poly.type
_entity_poly.pdbx_seq_one_letter_code
_entity_poly.pdbx_strand_id
1 'polypeptide(L)'
;MSSNTIIDIYLKEEMFEEALEQVLVKKSLFTLDTYYKDLSVKFPEGYFKAYRELLIPFTDIKMGRSHYRNIVNYLSRMKKIKGFEEEFNELVSLLKTKYAKRPAFLDEMKYI
;
A
#
# COMPACT_ATOMS: atom_id res chain seq x y z
N MET A 1 -9.22 17.19 -22.25
CA MET A 1 -8.91 15.84 -22.76
C MET A 1 -8.25 15.07 -21.63
N SER A 2 -8.87 14.00 -21.16
CA SER A 2 -8.25 13.15 -20.14
C SER A 2 -7.14 12.35 -20.83
N SER A 3 -5.88 12.61 -20.45
CA SER A 3 -4.78 11.72 -20.82
C SER A 3 -4.99 10.42 -20.05
N ASN A 4 -5.52 9.39 -20.70
CA ASN A 4 -5.61 8.06 -20.10
C ASN A 4 -4.19 7.52 -19.98
N THR A 5 -3.78 7.09 -18.79
CA THR A 5 -2.52 6.39 -18.63
C THR A 5 -2.61 5.02 -19.31
N ILE A 6 -1.45 4.41 -19.59
CA ILE A 6 -1.43 3.05 -20.15
C ILE A 6 -2.15 2.04 -19.26
N ILE A 7 -2.11 2.24 -17.93
CA ILE A 7 -2.83 1.41 -16.95
C ILE A 7 -4.34 1.54 -17.16
N ASP A 8 -4.84 2.77 -17.34
CA ASP A 8 -6.28 3.01 -17.55
C ASP A 8 -6.78 2.41 -18.86
N ILE A 9 -5.92 2.34 -19.89
CA ILE A 9 -6.22 1.67 -21.15
C ILE A 9 -6.32 0.16 -20.92
N TYR A 10 -5.32 -0.45 -20.29
CA TYR A 10 -5.34 -1.88 -20.00
C TYR A 10 -6.53 -2.30 -19.13
N LEU A 11 -6.92 -1.50 -18.14
CA LEU A 11 -8.11 -1.78 -17.34
C LEU A 11 -9.40 -1.74 -18.18
N LYS A 12 -9.52 -0.83 -19.15
CA LYS A 12 -10.70 -0.75 -20.04
C LYS A 12 -10.79 -1.92 -21.00
N GLU A 13 -9.65 -2.41 -21.46
CA GLU A 13 -9.54 -3.58 -22.35
C GLU A 13 -9.52 -4.92 -21.57
N GLU A 14 -9.80 -4.88 -20.25
CA GLU A 14 -9.76 -6.05 -19.35
C GLU A 14 -8.42 -6.80 -19.28
N MET A 15 -7.33 -6.13 -19.69
CA MET A 15 -5.94 -6.58 -19.64
C MET A 15 -5.37 -6.40 -18.22
N PHE A 16 -5.92 -7.14 -17.25
CA PHE A 16 -5.65 -6.91 -15.83
C PHE A 16 -4.21 -7.25 -15.40
N GLU A 17 -3.58 -8.23 -16.03
CA GLU A 17 -2.21 -8.65 -15.71
C GLU A 17 -1.20 -7.58 -16.16
N GLU A 18 -1.37 -7.03 -17.36
CA GLU A 18 -0.56 -5.94 -17.90
C GLU A 18 -0.77 -4.66 -17.10
N ALA A 19 -2.02 -4.38 -16.70
CA ALA A 19 -2.32 -3.27 -15.80
C ALA A 19 -1.59 -3.43 -14.46
N LEU A 20 -1.60 -4.63 -13.87
CA LEU A 20 -0.86 -4.93 -12.64
C LEU A 20 0.64 -4.72 -12.84
N GLU A 21 1.23 -5.26 -13.90
CA GLU A 21 2.66 -5.12 -14.18
C GLU A 21 3.07 -3.63 -14.23
N GLN A 22 2.31 -2.81 -14.98
CA GLN A 22 2.57 -1.38 -15.07
C GLN A 22 2.41 -0.66 -13.73
N VAL A 23 1.47 -1.08 -12.87
CA VAL A 23 1.33 -0.55 -11.50
C VAL A 23 2.54 -0.91 -10.65
N LEU A 24 2.99 -2.17 -10.68
CA LEU A 24 4.11 -2.66 -9.88
C LEU A 24 5.45 -2.03 -10.30
N VAL A 25 5.68 -1.86 -11.61
CA VAL A 25 6.88 -1.21 -12.16
C VAL A 25 7.05 0.22 -11.66
N LYS A 26 5.94 0.93 -11.39
CA LYS A 26 6.00 2.31 -10.86
C LYS A 26 6.52 2.40 -9.42
N LYS A 27 6.57 1.29 -8.66
CA LYS A 27 7.11 1.22 -7.29
C LYS A 27 6.64 2.38 -6.38
N SER A 28 5.35 2.68 -6.43
CA SER A 28 4.76 3.85 -5.77
C SER A 28 3.51 3.46 -4.98
N LEU A 29 3.51 3.77 -3.68
CA LEU A 29 2.34 3.57 -2.81
C LEU A 29 1.12 4.35 -3.31
N PHE A 30 1.35 5.53 -3.89
CA PHE A 30 0.28 6.33 -4.48
C PHE A 30 -0.35 5.61 -5.68
N THR A 31 0.48 5.03 -6.56
CA THR A 31 -0.02 4.26 -7.71
C THR A 31 -0.79 3.03 -7.24
N LEU A 32 -0.27 2.30 -6.25
CA LEU A 32 -0.98 1.15 -5.67
C LEU A 32 -2.35 1.55 -5.11
N ASP A 33 -2.43 2.64 -4.35
CA ASP A 33 -3.71 3.11 -3.79
C ASP A 33 -4.68 3.61 -4.87
N THR A 34 -4.16 4.22 -5.93
CA THR A 34 -4.95 4.68 -7.08
C THR A 34 -5.70 3.53 -7.75
N TYR A 35 -5.02 2.40 -7.98
CA TYR A 35 -5.58 1.23 -8.69
C TYR A 35 -6.02 0.08 -7.76
N TYR A 36 -6.04 0.33 -6.45
CA TYR A 36 -6.35 -0.65 -5.43
C TYR A 36 -7.67 -1.38 -5.70
N LYS A 37 -8.74 -0.63 -6.01
CA LYS A 37 -10.09 -1.21 -6.13
C LYS A 37 -10.20 -2.18 -7.30
N ASP A 38 -9.53 -1.88 -8.40
CA ASP A 38 -9.66 -2.63 -9.65
C ASP A 38 -8.81 -3.89 -9.63
N LEU A 39 -7.62 -3.83 -9.00
CA LEU A 39 -6.62 -4.89 -9.12
C LEU A 39 -6.36 -5.69 -7.83
N SER A 40 -6.54 -5.12 -6.63
CA SER A 40 -6.22 -5.85 -5.38
C SER A 40 -7.12 -7.06 -5.13
N VAL A 41 -8.36 -7.04 -5.62
CA VAL A 41 -9.29 -8.17 -5.50
C VAL A 41 -8.91 -9.31 -6.46
N LYS A 42 -8.35 -8.97 -7.63
CA LYS A 42 -7.92 -9.94 -8.65
C LYS A 42 -6.54 -10.52 -8.34
N PHE A 43 -5.64 -9.71 -7.78
CA PHE A 43 -4.25 -10.07 -7.50
C PHE A 43 -3.86 -9.74 -6.05
N PRO A 44 -4.51 -10.36 -5.05
CA PRO A 44 -4.35 -9.98 -3.66
C PRO A 44 -2.91 -10.19 -3.16
N GLU A 45 -2.27 -11.29 -3.54
CA GLU A 45 -0.89 -11.58 -3.14
C GLU A 45 0.11 -10.57 -3.71
N GLY A 46 0.02 -10.26 -5.00
CA GLY A 46 0.90 -9.28 -5.67
C GLY A 46 0.77 -7.89 -5.04
N TYR A 47 -0.48 -7.47 -4.78
CA TYR A 47 -0.75 -6.20 -4.12
C TYR A 47 -0.23 -6.15 -2.68
N PHE A 48 -0.46 -7.21 -1.90
CA PHE A 48 -0.02 -7.28 -0.51
C PHE A 48 1.50 -7.20 -0.41
N LYS A 49 2.22 -7.98 -1.23
CA LYS A 49 3.69 -7.97 -1.30
C LYS A 49 4.23 -6.59 -1.69
N ALA A 50 3.65 -5.97 -2.71
CA ALA A 50 4.08 -4.64 -3.17
C ALA A 50 3.86 -3.54 -2.11
N TYR A 51 2.71 -3.55 -1.44
CA TYR A 51 2.49 -2.64 -0.31
C TYR A 51 3.54 -2.85 0.77
N ARG A 52 3.80 -4.09 1.18
CA ARG A 52 4.79 -4.41 2.22
C ARG A 52 6.18 -3.89 1.87
N GLU A 53 6.63 -4.16 0.65
CA GLU A 53 7.96 -3.78 0.15
C GLU A 53 8.15 -2.25 0.17
N LEU A 54 7.13 -1.49 -0.20
CA LEU A 54 7.21 -0.03 -0.29
C LEU A 54 6.91 0.67 1.06
N LEU A 55 6.07 0.11 1.92
CA LEU A 55 5.68 0.70 3.22
C LEU A 55 6.84 0.74 4.21
N ILE A 56 7.69 -0.29 4.24
CA ILE A 56 8.83 -0.36 5.17
C ILE A 56 9.79 0.82 4.96
N PRO A 57 10.36 1.04 3.76
CA PRO A 57 11.25 2.19 3.52
C PRO A 57 10.50 3.52 3.62
N PHE A 58 9.22 3.59 3.24
CA PHE A 58 8.42 4.80 3.42
C PHE A 58 8.26 5.17 4.91
N THR A 59 8.16 4.19 5.81
CA THR A 59 8.08 4.41 7.27
C THR A 59 9.43 4.82 7.87
N ASP A 60 10.55 4.41 7.27
CA ASP A 60 11.88 4.81 7.73
C ASP A 60 12.10 6.33 7.63
N ILE A 61 11.49 6.97 6.63
CA ILE A 61 11.53 8.42 6.41
C ILE A 61 10.97 9.15 7.65
N LYS A 62 11.82 9.94 8.31
CA LYS A 62 11.43 10.78 9.43
C LYS A 62 10.81 12.07 8.90
N MET A 63 9.49 12.16 8.98
CA MET A 63 8.71 13.34 8.63
C MET A 63 7.67 13.63 9.73
N GLY A 64 6.95 14.74 9.59
CA GLY A 64 5.93 15.16 10.53
C GLY A 64 4.72 14.22 10.60
N ARG A 65 3.76 14.55 11.47
CA ARG A 65 2.58 13.72 11.78
C ARG A 65 1.71 13.40 10.57
N SER A 66 1.67 14.28 9.56
CA SER A 66 0.97 14.03 8.29
C SER A 66 1.51 12.78 7.56
N HIS A 67 2.82 12.54 7.63
CA HIS A 67 3.45 11.37 7.03
C HIS A 67 3.00 10.07 7.71
N TYR A 68 2.92 10.06 9.04
CA TYR A 68 2.43 8.90 9.78
C TYR A 68 0.97 8.58 9.48
N ARG A 69 0.12 9.59 9.30
CA ARG A 69 -1.26 9.39 8.82
C ARG A 69 -1.31 8.74 7.44
N ASN A 70 -0.42 9.14 6.53
CA ASN A 70 -0.34 8.51 5.21
C ASN A 70 0.05 7.04 5.30
N ILE A 71 1.01 6.69 6.18
CA ILE A 71 1.39 5.30 6.46
C ILE A 71 0.19 4.49 6.97
N VAL A 72 -0.54 5.04 7.95
CA VAL A 72 -1.76 4.42 8.49
C VAL A 72 -2.81 4.21 7.40
N ASN A 73 -3.05 5.20 6.53
CA ASN A 73 -3.99 5.07 5.44
C ASN A 73 -3.63 3.91 4.50
N TYR A 74 -2.35 3.76 4.13
CA TYR A 74 -1.90 2.63 3.32
C TYR A 74 -2.01 1.29 4.06
N LEU A 75 -1.71 1.24 5.36
CA LEU A 75 -1.90 0.03 6.18
C LEU A 75 -3.38 -0.36 6.26
N SER A 76 -4.30 0.60 6.43
CA SER A 76 -5.74 0.34 6.46
C SER A 76 -6.30 -0.13 5.10
N ARG A 77 -5.64 0.22 3.98
CA ARG A 77 -5.92 -0.35 2.66
C ARG A 77 -5.41 -1.78 2.58
N MET A 78 -4.16 -1.99 2.93
CA MET A 78 -3.51 -3.31 2.93
C MET A 78 -4.27 -4.33 3.79
N LYS A 79 -4.78 -3.93 4.96
CA LYS A 79 -5.61 -4.75 5.85
C LYS A 79 -6.88 -5.31 5.18
N LYS A 80 -7.38 -4.66 4.14
CA LYS A 80 -8.61 -5.06 3.43
C LYS A 80 -8.34 -6.09 2.33
N ILE A 81 -7.08 -6.39 2.04
CA ILE A 81 -6.70 -7.49 1.15
C ILE A 81 -6.88 -8.79 1.94
N LYS A 82 -7.79 -9.64 1.47
CA LYS A 82 -8.19 -10.88 2.17
C LYS A 82 -7.09 -11.94 2.08
N GLY A 83 -6.97 -12.76 3.13
CA GLY A 83 -6.08 -13.93 3.14
C GLY A 83 -4.64 -13.63 3.56
N PHE A 84 -4.39 -12.47 4.17
CA PHE A 84 -3.08 -12.04 4.66
C PHE A 84 -3.15 -11.44 6.07
N GLU A 85 -4.15 -11.83 6.85
CA GLU A 85 -4.40 -11.28 8.18
C GLU A 85 -3.21 -11.51 9.13
N GLU A 86 -2.57 -12.68 9.05
CA GLU A 86 -1.41 -13.02 9.86
C GLU A 86 -0.19 -12.19 9.46
N GLU A 87 0.17 -12.15 8.17
CA GLU A 87 1.29 -11.38 7.64
C GLU A 87 1.10 -9.88 7.85
N PHE A 88 -0.14 -9.41 7.83
CA PHE A 88 -0.46 -8.02 8.14
C PHE A 88 -0.18 -7.70 9.61
N ASN A 89 -0.61 -8.57 10.53
CA ASN A 89 -0.36 -8.41 11.95
C ASN A 89 1.13 -8.47 12.29
N GLU A 90 1.89 -9.35 11.61
CA GLU A 90 3.35 -9.39 11.70
C GLU A 90 3.99 -8.08 11.23
N LEU A 91 3.56 -7.55 10.09
CA LEU A 91 4.05 -6.26 9.58
C LEU A 91 3.77 -5.13 10.56
N VAL A 92 2.54 -5.03 11.08
CA VAL A 92 2.17 -3.99 12.06
C VAL A 92 3.03 -4.11 13.33
N SER A 93 3.25 -5.33 13.81
CA SER A 93 4.07 -5.60 14.99
C SER A 93 5.55 -5.24 14.76
N LEU A 94 6.08 -5.57 13.58
CA LEU A 94 7.42 -5.19 13.13
C LEU A 94 7.56 -3.65 13.12
N LEU A 95 6.62 -2.93 12.52
CA LEU A 95 6.67 -1.46 12.43
C LEU A 95 6.58 -0.83 13.83
N LYS A 96 5.66 -1.27 14.69
CA LYS A 96 5.54 -0.77 16.07
C LYS A 96 6.83 -0.99 16.86
N THR A 97 7.46 -2.15 16.71
CA THR A 97 8.73 -2.48 17.39
C THR A 97 9.89 -1.65 16.84
N LYS A 98 10.06 -1.60 15.52
CA LYS A 98 11.14 -0.86 14.83
C LYS A 98 11.08 0.64 15.13
N TYR A 99 9.87 1.21 15.27
CA TYR A 99 9.67 2.64 15.50
C TYR A 99 9.12 2.98 16.88
N ALA A 100 9.36 2.13 17.88
CA ALA A 100 8.86 2.32 19.25
C ALA A 100 9.27 3.67 19.88
N LYS A 101 10.41 4.25 19.46
CA LYS A 101 10.90 5.57 19.91
C LYS A 101 10.20 6.77 19.25
N ARG A 102 9.19 6.55 18.39
CA ARG A 102 8.42 7.58 17.68
C ARG A 102 7.00 7.63 18.25
N PRO A 103 6.73 8.35 19.37
CA PRO A 103 5.42 8.31 20.03
C PRO A 103 4.29 8.79 19.13
N ALA A 104 4.51 9.84 18.33
CA ALA A 104 3.52 10.31 17.37
C ALA A 104 3.18 9.26 16.31
N PHE A 105 4.11 8.40 15.90
CA PHE A 105 3.83 7.29 15.00
C PHE A 105 2.97 6.23 15.69
N LEU A 106 3.34 5.81 16.91
CA LEU A 106 2.56 4.85 17.68
C LEU A 106 1.13 5.32 17.95
N ASP A 107 0.92 6.62 18.15
CA ASP A 107 -0.41 7.21 18.29
C ASP A 107 -1.24 7.06 17.02
N GLU A 108 -0.66 7.33 15.85
CA GLU A 108 -1.38 7.15 14.58
C GLU A 108 -1.70 5.66 14.32
N MET A 109 -0.79 4.74 14.68
CA MET A 109 -0.98 3.29 14.51
C MET A 109 -2.16 2.70 15.29
N LYS A 110 -2.80 3.47 16.20
CA LYS A 110 -4.03 3.07 16.91
C LYS A 110 -5.27 3.11 16.01
N TYR A 111 -5.20 3.76 14.85
CA TYR A 111 -6.33 3.96 13.93
C TYR A 111 -6.35 2.97 12.73
N ILE A 112 -5.60 1.87 12.81
CA ILE A 112 -5.51 0.83 11.75
C ILE A 112 -6.52 -0.29 11.97
#